data_AF-A0A328CCF8-F1
#
_entry.id   AF-A0A328CCF8-F1
#
_cell.length_a   1.000
_cell.length_b   1.000
_cell.length_c   1.000
_cell.angle_alpha   90.00
_cell.angle_beta   90.00
_cell.angle_gamma   90.00
#
_symmetry.space_group_name_H-M   'P 1'
#
loop_
_entity.id
_entity.type
_entity.pdbx_description
1 polymer ?
#
loop_
_entity_poly.entity_id
_entity_poly.type
_entity_poly.pdbx_seq_one_letter_code
_entity_poly.pdbx_strand_id
1 'polypeptide(L)'
;MSAPSLFPAPVAHGFEPPSWRQTRAIMDVSRLVTLTYITTAIVAFVIFQKTYQWIETSIDAVSDFMVIPPIITLTTALAVASVVGLVLWMKRHPKVDPFLTEVIIEMKKVTWPSWKETQRSTIVVIIFSIILSFFLWGSDQVWKRVTDYILTIGI
;
A
#
# COMPACT_ATOMS: atom_id res chain seq x y z
N MET A 1 39.43 -7.65 9.97
CA MET A 1 38.28 -7.66 10.88
C MET A 1 37.19 -8.51 10.23
N SER A 2 37.17 -9.79 10.55
CA SER A 2 36.29 -10.81 9.98
C SER A 2 35.00 -10.92 10.80
N ALA A 3 33.85 -10.94 10.12
CA ALA A 3 32.59 -11.32 10.75
C ALA A 3 32.70 -12.75 11.30
N PRO A 4 32.28 -13.04 12.55
CA PRO A 4 32.22 -14.41 13.04
C PRO A 4 31.18 -15.17 12.20
N SER A 5 31.62 -16.11 11.38
CA SER A 5 30.72 -17.08 10.75
C SER A 5 30.15 -17.97 11.87
N LEU A 6 29.01 -17.56 12.43
CA LEU A 6 28.36 -18.18 13.59
C LEU A 6 27.90 -19.63 13.37
N PHE A 7 28.06 -20.20 12.17
CA PHE A 7 27.76 -21.61 11.91
C PHE A 7 28.64 -22.19 10.80
N PRO A 8 29.50 -23.16 11.13
CA PRO A 8 29.82 -24.23 10.20
C PRO A 8 29.36 -25.62 10.73
N ALA A 9 28.51 -26.25 9.89
CA ALA A 9 28.36 -27.69 9.62
C ALA A 9 27.85 -28.63 10.75
N PRO A 10 27.58 -29.93 10.48
CA PRO A 10 26.69 -30.53 9.49
C PRO A 10 25.72 -31.58 10.12
N VAL A 11 24.82 -32.08 9.27
CA VAL A 11 23.79 -33.14 9.43
C VAL A 11 24.02 -34.15 10.56
N ALA A 12 23.24 -34.02 11.64
CA ALA A 12 22.99 -35.13 12.55
C ALA A 12 21.82 -35.96 11.98
N HIS A 13 22.14 -37.16 11.50
CA HIS A 13 21.15 -38.21 11.24
C HIS A 13 20.26 -38.37 12.49
N GLY A 14 18.95 -38.13 12.34
CA GLY A 14 17.94 -38.43 13.36
C GLY A 14 17.66 -37.36 14.42
N PHE A 15 18.18 -36.14 14.31
CA PHE A 15 17.86 -35.07 15.27
C PHE A 15 16.69 -34.22 14.78
N GLU A 16 15.50 -34.38 15.37
CA GLU A 16 14.41 -33.46 15.12
C GLU A 16 14.81 -32.05 15.59
N PRO A 17 14.53 -31.01 14.79
CA PRO A 17 14.88 -29.64 15.16
C PRO A 17 14.17 -29.28 16.48
N PRO A 18 14.84 -28.54 17.39
CA PRO A 18 14.24 -28.16 18.66
C PRO A 18 12.97 -27.32 18.45
N SER A 19 11.97 -27.51 19.32
CA SER A 19 10.61 -26.94 19.19
C SER A 19 10.61 -25.44 18.86
N TRP A 20 11.53 -24.67 19.45
CA TRP A 20 11.66 -23.23 19.22
C TRP A 20 11.97 -22.85 17.76
N ARG A 21 12.54 -23.75 16.93
CA ARG A 21 12.73 -23.51 15.49
C ARG A 21 11.40 -23.56 14.74
N GLN A 22 10.56 -24.53 15.07
CA GLN A 22 9.22 -24.64 14.50
C GLN A 22 8.33 -23.48 14.96
N THR A 23 8.40 -23.09 16.24
CA THR A 23 7.63 -21.96 16.79
C THR A 23 8.01 -20.64 16.12
N ARG A 24 9.30 -20.38 15.82
CA ARG A 24 9.72 -19.14 15.15
C ARG A 24 9.10 -18.99 13.76
N ALA A 25 9.12 -20.04 12.95
CA ALA A 25 8.54 -20.00 11.61
C ALA A 25 7.02 -19.74 11.63
N ILE A 26 6.31 -20.27 12.63
CA ILE A 26 4.86 -20.11 12.80
C ILE A 26 4.49 -18.72 13.32
N MET A 27 5.27 -18.16 14.26
CA MET A 27 5.01 -16.84 14.84
C MET A 27 5.17 -15.70 13.82
N ASP A 28 6.07 -15.83 12.85
CA ASP A 28 6.31 -14.77 11.85
C ASP A 28 5.11 -14.56 10.92
N VAL A 29 4.38 -15.63 10.57
CA VAL A 29 3.25 -15.54 9.64
C VAL A 29 2.03 -14.91 10.33
N SER A 30 1.74 -15.32 11.56
CA SER A 30 0.63 -14.77 12.35
C SER A 30 0.79 -13.26 12.62
N ARG A 31 2.04 -12.80 12.81
CA ARG A 31 2.36 -11.36 12.96
C ARG A 31 2.08 -10.58 11.67
N LEU A 32 2.45 -11.13 10.52
CA LEU A 32 2.19 -10.50 9.21
C LEU A 32 0.69 -10.40 8.91
N VAL A 33 -0.09 -11.44 9.21
CA VAL A 33 -1.57 -11.39 9.10
C VAL A 33 -2.16 -10.29 10.00
N THR A 34 -1.68 -10.19 11.24
CA THR A 34 -2.10 -9.13 12.17
C THR A 34 -1.77 -7.73 11.63
N LEU A 35 -0.60 -7.55 11.01
CA LEU A 35 -0.23 -6.30 10.37
C LEU A 35 -1.16 -5.96 9.20
N THR A 36 -1.57 -6.94 8.38
CA THR A 36 -2.54 -6.73 7.30
C THR A 36 -3.90 -6.24 7.80
N TYR A 37 -4.37 -6.77 8.95
CA TYR A 37 -5.60 -6.27 9.57
C TYR A 37 -5.45 -4.84 10.10
N ILE A 38 -4.29 -4.49 10.68
CA ILE A 38 -4.00 -3.13 11.14
C ILE A 38 -3.93 -2.15 9.97
N THR A 39 -3.22 -2.49 8.89
CA THR A 39 -3.12 -1.62 7.71
C THR A 39 -4.48 -1.43 7.05
N THR A 40 -5.27 -2.50 6.93
CA THR A 40 -6.64 -2.42 6.40
C THR A 40 -7.53 -1.53 7.27
N ALA A 41 -7.39 -1.60 8.60
CA ALA A 41 -8.12 -0.73 9.52
C ALA A 41 -7.73 0.75 9.37
N ILE A 42 -6.44 1.06 9.18
CA ILE A 42 -5.94 2.42 8.96
C ILE A 42 -6.48 2.98 7.64
N VAL A 43 -6.38 2.19 6.55
CA VAL A 43 -6.87 2.59 5.23
C VAL A 43 -8.38 2.83 5.29
N ALA A 44 -9.14 1.91 5.88
CA ALA A 44 -10.58 2.06 6.07
C ALA A 44 -10.92 3.30 6.89
N PHE A 45 -10.19 3.59 7.97
CA PHE A 45 -10.40 4.79 8.78
C PHE A 45 -10.22 6.07 7.97
N VAL A 46 -9.14 6.18 7.18
CA VAL A 46 -8.88 7.36 6.34
C VAL A 46 -9.97 7.55 5.29
N ILE A 47 -10.39 6.46 4.64
CA ILE A 47 -11.46 6.48 3.65
C ILE A 47 -12.77 6.91 4.30
N PHE A 48 -13.17 6.26 5.39
CA PHE A 48 -14.42 6.59 6.09
C PHE A 48 -14.43 8.02 6.60
N GLN A 49 -13.33 8.50 7.21
CA GLN A 49 -13.21 9.91 7.60
C GLN A 49 -13.44 10.85 6.42
N LYS A 50 -12.78 10.62 5.29
CA LYS A 50 -12.94 11.46 4.09
C LYS A 50 -14.36 11.39 3.54
N THR A 51 -14.96 10.21 3.50
CA THR A 51 -16.33 10.01 3.03
C THR A 51 -17.34 10.71 3.93
N TYR A 52 -17.24 10.56 5.25
CA TYR A 52 -18.16 11.22 6.17
C TYR A 52 -18.00 12.74 6.18
N GLN A 53 -16.76 13.25 6.10
CA GLN A 53 -16.51 14.69 5.95
C GLN A 53 -17.15 15.24 4.68
N TRP A 54 -16.99 14.55 3.54
CA TRP A 54 -17.60 14.98 2.28
C TRP A 54 -19.14 14.98 2.35
N ILE A 55 -19.73 13.95 2.96
CA ILE A 55 -21.18 13.86 3.18
C ILE A 55 -21.68 15.01 4.07
N GLU A 56 -21.01 15.26 5.19
CA GLU A 56 -21.39 16.32 6.12
C GLU A 56 -21.29 17.71 5.46
N THR A 57 -20.27 17.97 4.64
CA THR A 57 -20.18 19.23 3.88
C THR A 57 -21.22 19.37 2.76
N SER A 58 -21.87 18.28 2.37
CA SER A 58 -22.92 18.29 1.34
C SER A 58 -24.32 18.51 1.93
N ILE A 59 -24.46 18.40 3.27
CA ILE A 59 -25.73 18.50 3.98
C ILE A 59 -25.59 19.58 5.07
N ASP A 60 -25.93 20.83 4.72
CA ASP A 60 -25.86 22.01 5.60
C ASP A 60 -26.69 21.89 6.91
N ALA A 61 -27.55 20.88 7.02
CA ALA A 61 -28.39 20.61 8.20
C ALA A 61 -27.74 19.67 9.24
N VAL A 62 -26.59 19.07 8.94
CA VAL A 62 -25.91 18.07 9.81
C VAL A 62 -24.66 18.64 10.48
N SER A 63 -24.24 19.84 10.07
CA SER A 63 -22.97 20.47 10.47
C SER A 63 -22.86 20.87 11.95
N ASP A 64 -23.98 20.92 12.69
CA ASP A 64 -24.03 21.47 14.06
C ASP A 64 -24.17 20.44 15.19
N PHE A 65 -24.12 19.13 14.90
CA PHE A 65 -24.15 18.11 15.96
C PHE A 65 -22.77 17.95 16.63
N MET A 66 -22.43 18.96 17.42
CA MET A 66 -21.16 19.10 18.12
C MET A 66 -21.23 18.43 19.49
N VAL A 67 -20.66 17.21 19.61
CA VAL A 67 -20.77 16.39 20.83
C VAL A 67 -19.77 16.83 21.91
N ILE A 68 -18.48 17.02 21.60
CA ILE A 68 -17.45 17.63 22.50
C ILE A 68 -16.30 18.27 21.67
N PRO A 69 -16.11 19.61 21.70
CA PRO A 69 -14.91 20.25 21.13
C PRO A 69 -13.68 20.00 22.03
N PRO A 70 -12.43 19.83 21.55
CA PRO A 70 -11.94 19.72 20.17
C PRO A 70 -11.46 18.30 19.74
N ILE A 71 -11.77 17.24 20.51
CA ILE A 71 -11.07 15.94 20.40
C ILE A 71 -11.93 14.84 19.73
N ILE A 72 -13.26 14.85 19.91
CA ILE A 72 -14.15 13.81 19.35
C ILE A 72 -15.36 14.40 18.63
N THR A 73 -15.26 14.52 17.30
CA THR A 73 -16.40 14.81 16.44
C THR A 73 -17.27 13.56 16.23
N LEU A 74 -18.57 13.73 16.02
CA LEU A 74 -19.51 12.62 15.71
C LEU A 74 -18.99 11.78 14.53
N THR A 75 -18.46 12.45 13.50
CA THR A 75 -17.79 11.89 12.33
C THR A 75 -16.69 10.90 12.70
N THR A 76 -15.86 11.25 13.69
CA THR A 76 -14.73 10.42 14.12
C THR A 76 -15.22 9.19 14.88
N ALA A 77 -16.22 9.34 15.73
CA ALA A 77 -16.82 8.21 16.43
C ALA A 77 -17.49 7.22 15.47
N LEU A 78 -18.26 7.71 14.49
CA LEU A 78 -18.90 6.87 13.46
C LEU A 78 -17.88 6.21 12.54
N ALA A 79 -16.80 6.91 12.18
CA ALA A 79 -15.69 6.32 11.42
C ALA A 79 -15.05 5.16 12.20
N VAL A 80 -14.71 5.36 13.48
CA VAL A 80 -14.13 4.31 14.32
C VAL A 80 -15.10 3.12 14.46
N ALA A 81 -16.38 3.38 14.73
CA ALA A 81 -17.39 2.33 14.83
C ALA A 81 -17.51 1.50 13.55
N SER A 82 -17.48 2.17 12.38
CA SER A 82 -17.55 1.53 11.07
C SER A 82 -16.30 0.70 10.78
N VAL A 83 -15.11 1.19 11.14
CA VAL A 83 -13.85 0.42 11.03
C VAL A 83 -13.89 -0.82 11.92
N VAL A 84 -14.30 -0.68 13.17
CA VAL A 84 -14.39 -1.80 14.11
C VAL A 84 -15.41 -2.83 13.61
N GLY A 85 -16.57 -2.39 13.15
CA GLY A 85 -17.59 -3.26 12.54
C GLY A 85 -17.04 -4.03 11.34
N LEU A 86 -16.34 -3.34 10.43
CA LEU A 86 -15.72 -3.95 9.25
C LEU A 86 -14.66 -4.99 9.63
N VAL A 87 -13.77 -4.66 10.58
CA VAL A 87 -12.68 -5.57 11.02
C VAL A 87 -13.25 -6.80 11.72
N LEU A 88 -14.26 -6.64 12.58
CA LEU A 88 -14.91 -7.75 13.25
C LEU A 88 -15.66 -8.66 12.27
N TRP A 89 -16.35 -8.07 11.30
CA TRP A 89 -17.00 -8.82 10.22
C TRP A 89 -15.97 -9.62 9.40
N MET A 90 -14.83 -9.00 9.08
CA MET A 90 -13.76 -9.65 8.33
C MET A 90 -13.13 -10.83 9.09
N LYS A 91 -12.86 -10.67 10.39
CA LYS A 91 -12.37 -11.76 11.26
C LYS A 91 -13.40 -12.85 11.50
N ARG A 92 -14.69 -12.55 11.40
CA ARG A 92 -15.76 -13.54 11.50
C ARG A 92 -15.82 -14.46 10.27
N HIS A 93 -15.26 -14.05 9.13
CA HIS A 93 -15.31 -14.86 7.91
C HIS A 93 -14.24 -15.94 7.90
N PRO A 94 -14.62 -17.23 7.86
CA PRO A 94 -13.67 -18.35 8.01
C PRO A 94 -12.67 -18.50 6.85
N LYS A 95 -12.90 -17.79 5.73
CA LYS A 95 -12.05 -17.86 4.54
C LYS A 95 -10.91 -16.83 4.53
N VAL A 96 -11.01 -15.77 5.34
CA VAL A 96 -10.08 -14.63 5.23
C VAL A 96 -8.71 -14.98 5.79
N ASP A 97 -8.65 -15.54 7.01
CA ASP A 97 -7.39 -15.90 7.66
C ASP A 97 -6.55 -16.94 6.88
N PRO A 98 -7.10 -18.05 6.36
CA PRO A 98 -6.31 -18.99 5.56
C PRO A 98 -5.82 -18.36 4.25
N PHE A 99 -6.64 -17.56 3.58
CA PHE A 99 -6.25 -16.86 2.36
C PHE A 99 -5.08 -15.89 2.59
N LEU A 100 -5.16 -15.06 3.64
CA LEU A 100 -4.07 -14.12 3.97
C LEU A 100 -2.77 -14.87 4.31
N THR A 101 -2.88 -15.99 5.02
CA THR A 101 -1.75 -16.84 5.37
C THR A 101 -1.08 -17.41 4.11
N GLU A 102 -1.85 -17.93 3.15
CA GLU A 102 -1.34 -18.43 1.88
C GLU A 102 -0.66 -17.34 1.05
N VAL A 103 -1.27 -16.16 0.93
CA VAL A 103 -0.68 -15.02 0.21
C VAL A 103 0.66 -14.61 0.83
N ILE A 104 0.75 -14.56 2.17
CA ILE A 104 2.00 -14.22 2.86
C ILE A 104 3.09 -15.28 2.62
N ILE A 105 2.73 -16.57 2.62
CA ILE A 105 3.66 -17.66 2.32
C ILE A 105 4.17 -17.53 0.88
N GLU A 106 3.29 -17.21 -0.08
CA GLU A 106 3.69 -17.04 -1.47
C GLU A 106 4.51 -15.77 -1.70
N MET A 107 4.17 -14.68 -1.02
CA MET A 107 4.94 -13.42 -1.06
C MET A 107 6.37 -13.60 -0.51
N LYS A 108 6.60 -14.53 0.42
CA LYS A 108 7.96 -14.85 0.89
C LYS A 108 8.84 -15.51 -0.19
N LYS A 109 8.23 -16.10 -1.24
CA LYS A 109 8.97 -16.68 -2.37
C LYS A 109 9.36 -15.62 -3.40
N VAL A 110 8.77 -14.42 -3.35
CA VAL A 110 9.08 -13.33 -4.28
C VAL A 110 10.49 -12.83 -3.98
N THR A 111 11.39 -13.05 -4.94
CA THR A 111 12.76 -12.54 -4.89
C THR A 111 12.74 -11.05 -5.22
N TRP A 112 12.99 -10.20 -4.23
CA TRP A 112 13.07 -8.77 -4.45
C TRP A 112 14.33 -8.41 -5.25
N PRO A 113 14.20 -7.56 -6.30
CA PRO A 113 15.33 -7.17 -7.12
C PRO A 113 16.36 -6.42 -6.30
N SER A 114 17.63 -6.60 -6.64
CA SER A 114 18.71 -5.87 -5.97
C SER A 114 18.63 -4.37 -6.31
N TRP A 115 19.06 -3.50 -5.39
CA TRP A 115 19.08 -2.05 -5.61
C TRP A 115 19.77 -1.64 -6.94
N LYS A 116 20.81 -2.36 -7.34
CA LYS A 116 21.54 -2.12 -8.60
C LYS A 116 20.70 -2.47 -9.83
N GLU A 117 19.91 -3.54 -9.76
CA GLU A 117 19.01 -3.99 -10.83
C GLU A 117 17.83 -3.03 -11.02
N THR A 118 17.24 -2.57 -9.92
CA THR A 118 16.20 -1.53 -9.93
C THR A 118 16.73 -0.23 -10.53
N GLN A 119 17.93 0.22 -10.13
CA GLN A 119 18.56 1.42 -10.70
C GLN A 119 18.77 1.30 -12.21
N ARG A 120 19.29 0.16 -12.68
CA ARG A 120 19.50 -0.07 -14.11
C ARG A 120 18.19 0.03 -14.89
N SER A 121 17.10 -0.50 -14.34
CA SER A 121 15.77 -0.45 -14.96
C SER A 121 15.21 0.98 -14.96
N THR A 122 15.33 1.73 -13.87
CA THR A 122 14.85 3.12 -13.78
C THR A 122 15.63 4.06 -14.70
N ILE A 123 16.94 3.86 -14.88
CA ILE A 123 17.74 4.68 -15.82
C ILE A 123 17.18 4.58 -17.24
N VAL A 124 16.78 3.39 -17.69
CA VAL A 124 16.16 3.19 -19.00
C VAL A 124 14.87 4.00 -19.11
N VAL A 125 14.02 3.96 -18.06
CA VAL A 125 12.75 4.71 -18.03
C VAL A 125 12.99 6.22 -18.04
N ILE A 126 14.00 6.72 -17.32
CA ILE A 126 14.36 8.14 -17.32
C ILE A 126 14.77 8.59 -18.73
N ILE A 127 15.65 7.83 -19.40
CA ILE A 127 16.09 8.15 -20.77
C ILE A 127 14.89 8.15 -21.72
N PHE A 128 14.04 7.13 -21.65
CA PHE A 128 12.82 7.04 -22.45
C PHE A 128 11.88 8.23 -22.21
N SER A 129 11.72 8.64 -20.96
CA SER A 129 10.84 9.77 -20.58
C SER A 129 11.38 11.10 -21.11
N ILE A 130 12.70 11.28 -21.11
CA ILE A 130 13.35 12.47 -21.71
C ILE A 130 13.11 12.50 -23.22
N ILE A 131 13.30 11.38 -23.91
CA ILE A 131 13.05 11.29 -25.36
C ILE A 131 11.59 11.63 -25.67
N LEU A 132 10.64 11.05 -24.92
CA LEU A 132 9.22 11.31 -25.09
C LEU A 132 8.87 12.78 -24.83
N SER A 133 9.46 13.39 -23.80
CA SER A 133 9.29 14.81 -23.49
C SER A 133 9.76 15.71 -24.64
N PHE A 134 10.94 15.45 -25.21
CA PHE A 134 11.43 16.19 -26.37
C PHE A 134 10.56 15.99 -27.61
N PHE A 135 10.08 14.76 -27.84
CA PHE A 135 9.17 14.46 -28.94
C PHE A 135 7.85 15.24 -28.81
N LEU A 136 7.23 15.21 -27.63
CA LEU A 136 6.00 15.95 -27.35
C LEU A 136 6.22 17.45 -27.49
N TRP A 137 7.27 18.00 -26.88
CA TRP A 137 7.61 19.41 -27.03
C TRP A 137 7.76 19.81 -28.50
N GLY A 138 8.44 18.98 -29.31
CA GLY A 138 8.55 19.20 -30.75
C GLY A 138 7.19 19.18 -31.46
N SER A 139 6.33 18.24 -31.11
CA SER A 139 4.96 18.15 -31.64
C SER A 139 4.13 19.38 -31.27
N ASP A 140 4.18 19.82 -30.02
CA ASP A 140 3.49 21.03 -29.55
C ASP A 140 3.93 22.27 -30.32
N GLN A 141 5.23 22.42 -30.61
CA GLN A 141 5.73 23.53 -31.44
C GLN A 141 5.19 23.47 -32.88
N VAL A 142 5.04 22.27 -33.45
CA VAL A 142 4.47 22.11 -34.80
C VAL A 142 2.99 22.50 -34.78
N TRP A 143 2.21 21.95 -33.84
CA TRP A 143 0.78 22.25 -33.72
C TRP A 143 0.51 23.71 -33.44
N LYS A 144 1.34 24.36 -32.62
CA LYS A 144 1.26 25.80 -32.39
C LYS A 144 1.42 26.57 -33.69
N ARG A 145 2.49 26.30 -34.45
CA ARG A 145 2.71 26.98 -35.75
C ARG A 145 1.57 26.72 -36.72
N VAL A 146 1.10 25.47 -36.83
CA VAL A 146 -0.02 25.12 -37.72
C VAL A 146 -1.28 25.89 -37.34
N THR A 147 -1.60 25.95 -36.05
CA THR A 147 -2.77 26.69 -35.56
C THR A 147 -2.62 28.19 -35.78
N ASP A 148 -1.45 28.76 -35.50
CA ASP A 148 -1.15 30.18 -35.74
C ASP A 148 -1.28 30.53 -37.23
N TYR A 149 -0.78 29.67 -38.13
CA TYR A 149 -0.98 29.84 -39.57
C TYR A 149 -2.47 29.81 -39.92
N ILE A 150 -3.22 28.78 -39.51
CA ILE A 150 -4.65 28.69 -39.83
C ILE A 150 -5.43 29.91 -39.34
N LEU A 151 -5.16 30.38 -38.12
CA LEU A 151 -5.79 31.56 -37.55
C LEU A 151 -5.40 32.86 -38.26
N THR A 152 -4.17 32.95 -38.79
CA THR A 152 -3.68 34.15 -39.49
C THR A 152 -4.13 34.21 -40.96
N ILE A 153 -4.41 33.06 -41.59
CA ILE A 153 -4.78 32.98 -43.02
C ILE A 153 -6.32 32.91 -43.22
N GLY A 154 -7.08 32.48 -42.20
CA GLY A 154 -8.48 32.06 -42.34
C GLY A 154 -9.53 32.84 -41.53
N ILE A 155 -9.15 33.92 -40.83
CA ILE A 155 -10.02 35.02 -40.34
C ILE A 155 -9.21 36.30 -40.41
#